data_AF-A0A535IRP5-F1
#
_entry.id   AF-A0A535IRP5-F1
#
_cell.length_a   1.000
_cell.length_b   1.000
_cell.length_c   1.000
_cell.angle_alpha   90.00
_cell.angle_beta   90.00
_cell.angle_gamma   90.00
#
_symmetry.space_group_name_H-M   'P 1'
#
loop_
_entity.id
_entity.type
_entity.pdbx_description
1 polymer ?
#
loop_
_entity_poly.entity_id
_entity_poly.type
_entity_poly.pdbx_seq_one_letter_code
_entity_poly.pdbx_strand_id
1 'polypeptide(L)'
;IVNEAGFVSIQGILLDLGFSSHQMDNPERGFSFGVDGPLDMRLDQSQGISAADLVNSASEQELADIIWRYGEETRSRQIAKRIVRERAKGAITHTAQVAWLAAAGVPFKPGAIHPATKTFQALRIAVNHELERLEEALPQMLDVLSARGRDETDGRQAGRMVIISFHSLEDRIVKEFMRREARDCICPPHVPVCVCGHKARLRLLTPKPVIPTSEEVIANPRARSAKLRAAEIVVSS
;
A
#
# COMPACT_ATOMS: atom_id res chain seq x y z
N ILE A 1 6.09 -17.56 6.41
CA ILE A 1 4.92 -17.56 7.33
C ILE A 1 4.17 -18.89 7.32
N VAL A 2 3.32 -19.18 6.32
CA VAL A 2 2.40 -20.34 6.36
C VAL A 2 3.14 -21.67 6.44
N ASN A 3 4.14 -21.86 5.57
CA ASN A 3 4.96 -23.07 5.54
C ASN A 3 5.78 -23.24 6.83
N GLU A 4 6.36 -22.15 7.35
CA GLU A 4 7.16 -22.16 8.59
C GLU A 4 6.31 -22.47 9.82
N ALA A 5 5.07 -21.98 9.85
CA ALA A 5 4.12 -22.27 10.93
C ALA A 5 3.51 -23.68 10.85
N GLY A 6 3.77 -24.43 9.76
CA GLY A 6 3.24 -25.78 9.56
C GLY A 6 1.71 -25.81 9.36
N PHE A 7 1.09 -24.71 8.92
CA PHE A 7 -0.35 -24.69 8.68
C PHE A 7 -0.71 -25.55 7.47
N VAL A 8 -1.57 -26.54 7.69
CA VAL A 8 -1.97 -27.50 6.66
C VAL A 8 -3.15 -26.98 5.81
N SER A 9 -3.91 -26.01 6.31
CA SER A 9 -4.96 -25.33 5.55
C SER A 9 -5.35 -23.99 6.12
N ILE A 10 -5.62 -23.03 5.24
CA ILE A 10 -6.06 -21.69 5.58
C ILE A 10 -7.40 -21.44 4.90
N GLN A 11 -8.44 -21.11 5.69
CA GLN A 11 -9.76 -20.74 5.16
C GLN A 11 -9.95 -19.22 5.02
N GLY A 12 -9.02 -18.43 5.54
CA GLY A 12 -9.14 -16.98 5.56
C GLY A 12 -7.78 -16.31 5.61
N ILE A 13 -7.57 -15.31 4.75
CA ILE A 13 -6.46 -14.36 4.89
C ILE A 13 -7.04 -12.96 5.04
N LEU A 14 -6.61 -12.27 6.10
CA LEU A 14 -6.82 -10.84 6.30
C LEU A 14 -5.48 -10.13 6.12
N LEU A 15 -5.44 -9.11 5.26
CA LEU A 15 -4.29 -8.22 5.12
C LEU A 15 -4.75 -6.79 5.38
N ASP A 16 -4.28 -6.20 6.47
CA ASP A 16 -4.52 -4.80 6.82
C ASP A 16 -3.29 -3.98 6.42
N LEU A 17 -3.38 -3.28 5.27
CA LEU A 17 -2.25 -2.61 4.65
C LEU A 17 -1.97 -1.29 5.36
N GLY A 18 -0.91 -1.24 6.14
CA GLY A 18 -0.53 -0.03 6.83
C GLY A 18 0.56 -0.30 7.83
N PHE A 19 1.01 0.74 8.51
CA PHE A 19 1.86 0.60 9.67
C PHE A 19 0.99 0.56 10.94
N SER A 20 1.48 -0.16 11.94
CA SER A 20 0.83 -0.23 13.25
C SER A 20 0.77 1.14 13.92
N SER A 21 -0.25 1.34 14.75
CA SER A 21 -0.39 2.55 15.60
C SER A 21 0.90 2.87 16.34
N HIS A 22 1.54 1.85 16.92
CA HIS A 22 2.80 1.96 17.66
C HIS A 22 3.95 2.53 16.82
N GLN A 23 3.99 2.25 15.51
CA GLN A 23 5.01 2.80 14.62
C GLN A 23 4.78 4.29 14.32
N MET A 24 3.53 4.74 14.24
CA MET A 24 3.21 6.15 14.00
C MET A 24 3.34 7.02 15.25
N ASP A 25 3.06 6.43 16.42
CA ASP A 25 3.06 7.14 17.69
C ASP A 25 4.48 7.32 18.26
N ASN A 26 5.48 6.63 17.73
CA ASN A 26 6.89 6.80 18.10
C ASN A 26 7.61 7.78 17.14
N PRO A 27 7.94 9.02 17.57
CA PRO A 27 8.63 10.00 16.72
C PRO A 27 10.00 9.52 16.21
N GLU A 28 10.69 8.66 16.97
CA GLU A 28 12.00 8.11 16.60
C GLU A 28 11.95 7.25 15.33
N ARG A 29 10.76 6.81 14.93
CA ARG A 29 10.57 6.03 13.69
C ARG A 29 10.43 6.90 12.44
N GLY A 30 10.14 8.20 12.59
CA GLY A 30 10.10 9.14 11.47
C GLY A 30 8.91 9.00 10.51
N PHE A 31 7.87 8.24 10.85
CA PHE A 31 6.70 8.05 9.98
C PHE A 31 5.75 9.26 9.94
N SER A 32 5.85 10.15 10.93
CA SER A 32 5.00 11.33 11.07
C SER A 32 5.85 12.61 11.09
N PHE A 33 5.24 13.72 10.68
CA PHE A 33 5.78 15.07 10.83
C PHE A 33 5.01 15.90 11.85
N GLY A 34 4.02 15.31 12.54
CA GLY A 34 3.29 16.00 13.60
C GLY A 34 4.16 16.24 14.84
N VAL A 35 5.08 15.33 15.11
CA VAL A 35 6.16 15.45 16.09
C VAL A 35 7.45 15.26 15.32
N ASP A 36 8.42 16.15 15.53
CA ASP A 36 9.72 16.05 14.85
C ASP A 36 10.50 14.83 15.36
N GLY A 37 11.29 14.24 14.49
CA GLY A 37 12.11 13.06 14.79
C GLY A 37 13.04 12.70 13.62
N PRO A 38 13.90 11.70 13.79
CA PRO A 38 14.80 11.22 12.74
C PRO A 38 14.03 10.82 11.47
N LEU A 39 14.56 11.16 10.31
CA LEU A 39 13.99 10.81 9.02
C LEU A 39 14.35 9.35 8.66
N ASP A 40 13.76 8.37 9.36
CA ASP A 40 14.02 6.95 9.14
C ASP A 40 12.99 6.31 8.19
N MET A 41 11.72 6.20 8.61
CA MET A 41 10.61 5.59 7.87
C MET A 41 10.77 4.10 7.49
N ARG A 42 11.82 3.38 7.93
CA ARG A 42 11.91 1.94 7.69
C ARG A 42 10.99 1.16 8.63
N LEU A 43 10.25 0.20 8.10
CA LEU A 43 9.46 -0.75 8.87
C LEU A 43 10.36 -1.74 9.62
N ASP A 44 11.41 -2.21 8.94
CA ASP A 44 12.51 -3.01 9.49
C ASP A 44 13.79 -2.17 9.50
N GLN A 45 14.26 -1.80 10.70
CA GLN A 45 15.46 -0.96 10.85
C GLN A 45 16.77 -1.75 10.70
N SER A 46 16.72 -3.08 10.62
CA SER A 46 17.90 -3.91 10.47
C SER A 46 18.45 -3.92 9.04
N GLN A 47 17.65 -3.49 8.07
CA GLN A 47 18.00 -3.54 6.64
C GLN A 47 17.47 -2.33 5.86
N GLY A 48 17.98 -2.15 4.65
CA GLY A 48 17.52 -1.11 3.73
C GLY A 48 18.07 0.28 4.01
N ILE A 49 17.79 1.19 3.07
CA ILE A 49 18.15 2.62 3.17
C ILE A 49 17.07 3.37 3.94
N SER A 50 17.46 4.32 4.78
CA SER A 50 16.48 5.19 5.46
C SER A 50 15.91 6.24 4.51
N ALA A 51 14.82 6.90 4.90
CA ALA A 51 14.31 8.07 4.20
C ALA A 51 15.36 9.19 4.15
N ALA A 52 16.17 9.36 5.18
CA ALA A 52 17.31 10.29 5.20
C ALA A 52 18.33 9.94 4.11
N ASP A 53 18.71 8.68 4.01
CA ASP A 53 19.64 8.23 2.97
C ASP A 53 19.07 8.47 1.57
N LEU A 54 17.79 8.13 1.37
CA LEU A 54 17.08 8.33 0.10
C LEU A 54 17.06 9.81 -0.29
N VAL A 55 16.62 10.71 0.59
CA VAL A 55 16.53 12.15 0.27
C VAL A 55 17.88 12.80 0.08
N ASN A 56 18.95 12.28 0.70
CA ASN A 56 20.29 12.84 0.59
C ASN A 56 21.10 12.29 -0.61
N SER A 57 20.78 11.08 -1.11
CA SER A 57 21.55 10.42 -2.17
C SER A 57 20.87 10.38 -3.54
N ALA A 58 19.55 10.22 -3.60
CA ALA A 58 18.81 10.07 -4.86
C ALA A 58 18.96 11.29 -5.78
N SER A 59 18.87 11.09 -7.09
CA SER A 59 18.89 12.22 -8.04
C SER A 59 17.64 13.11 -7.90
N GLU A 60 17.69 14.36 -8.38
CA GLU A 60 16.49 15.22 -8.40
C GLU A 60 15.34 14.58 -9.17
N GLN A 61 15.65 13.93 -10.30
CA GLN A 61 14.67 13.26 -11.14
C GLN A 61 14.04 12.06 -10.42
N GLU A 62 14.86 11.23 -9.80
CA GLU A 62 14.40 10.07 -9.03
C GLU A 62 13.50 10.48 -7.86
N LEU A 63 13.87 11.53 -7.11
CA LEU A 63 13.01 12.08 -6.05
C LEU A 63 11.68 12.60 -6.61
N ALA A 64 11.71 13.30 -7.75
CA ALA A 64 10.49 13.78 -8.39
C ALA A 64 9.59 12.61 -8.83
N ASP A 65 10.18 11.55 -9.38
CA ASP A 65 9.46 10.37 -9.84
C ASP A 65 8.84 9.59 -8.66
N ILE A 66 9.58 9.41 -7.57
CA ILE A 66 9.08 8.82 -6.31
C ILE A 66 7.88 9.61 -5.78
N ILE A 67 8.04 10.93 -5.60
CA ILE A 67 6.99 11.79 -5.04
C ILE A 67 5.75 11.83 -5.94
N TRP A 68 5.94 11.80 -7.26
CA TRP A 68 4.85 11.77 -8.21
C TRP A 68 4.13 10.43 -8.22
N ARG A 69 4.87 9.33 -8.39
CA ARG A 69 4.31 7.98 -8.56
C ARG A 69 3.66 7.46 -7.29
N TYR A 70 4.34 7.60 -6.15
CA TYR A 70 3.90 7.01 -4.89
C TYR A 70 3.07 7.98 -4.03
N GLY A 71 3.25 9.30 -4.22
CA GLY A 71 2.49 10.32 -3.51
C GLY A 71 1.30 10.90 -4.28
N GLU A 72 1.21 10.66 -5.59
CA GLU A 72 0.25 11.34 -6.49
C GLU A 72 0.29 12.87 -6.30
N GLU A 73 1.50 13.44 -6.11
CA GLU A 73 1.74 14.86 -5.86
C GLU A 73 2.20 15.56 -7.15
N THR A 74 1.38 16.50 -7.64
CA THR A 74 1.63 17.21 -8.91
C THR A 74 2.79 18.19 -8.81
N ARG A 75 3.13 18.66 -7.59
CA ARG A 75 4.28 19.52 -7.32
C ARG A 75 5.58 18.74 -7.13
N SER A 76 5.61 17.44 -7.44
CA SER A 76 6.76 16.56 -7.20
C SER A 76 8.10 17.14 -7.62
N ARG A 77 8.20 17.68 -8.84
CA ARG A 77 9.42 18.33 -9.37
C ARG A 77 9.87 19.52 -8.53
N GLN A 78 8.93 20.35 -8.07
CA GLN A 78 9.26 21.51 -7.24
C GLN A 78 9.74 21.08 -5.85
N ILE A 79 9.11 20.06 -5.27
CA ILE A 79 9.50 19.51 -3.96
C ILE A 79 10.88 18.87 -4.04
N ALA A 80 11.13 18.03 -5.06
CA ALA A 80 12.43 17.41 -5.30
C ALA A 80 13.55 18.45 -5.47
N LYS A 81 13.32 19.48 -6.28
CA LYS A 81 14.28 20.59 -6.44
C LYS A 81 14.60 21.30 -5.13
N ARG A 82 13.60 21.49 -4.26
CA ARG A 82 13.81 22.09 -2.92
C ARG A 82 14.62 21.18 -2.02
N ILE A 83 14.33 19.88 -2.00
CA ILE A 83 15.09 18.88 -1.26
C ILE A 83 16.56 18.88 -1.69
N VAL A 84 16.82 18.83 -3.00
CA VAL A 84 18.19 18.84 -3.56
C VAL A 84 18.92 20.15 -3.24
N ARG A 85 18.24 21.29 -3.33
CA ARG A 85 18.82 22.58 -2.96
C ARG A 85 19.14 22.67 -1.46
N GLU A 86 18.28 22.11 -0.62
CA GLU A 86 18.46 22.18 0.83
C GLU A 86 19.56 21.25 1.30
N ARG A 87 19.61 20.00 0.81
CA ARG A 87 20.67 19.05 1.17
C ARG A 87 22.07 19.52 0.77
N ALA A 88 22.17 20.38 -0.25
CA ALA A 88 23.44 21.00 -0.65
C ALA A 88 24.02 21.97 0.41
N LYS A 89 23.20 22.45 1.34
CA LYS A 89 23.62 23.31 2.46
C LYS A 89 23.98 22.50 3.71
N GLY A 90 23.41 21.31 3.83
CA GLY A 90 23.59 20.40 4.97
C GLY A 90 22.60 19.24 4.87
N ALA A 91 22.99 18.08 5.40
CA ALA A 91 22.16 16.87 5.29
C ALA A 91 20.77 17.05 5.92
N ILE A 92 19.75 16.49 5.25
CA ILE A 92 18.38 16.45 5.76
C ILE A 92 18.25 15.19 6.63
N THR A 93 18.02 15.36 7.93
CA THR A 93 18.06 14.27 8.90
C THR A 93 16.77 14.12 9.71
N HIS A 94 15.88 15.11 9.66
CA HIS A 94 14.67 15.17 10.49
C HIS A 94 13.39 15.37 9.66
N THR A 95 12.27 14.86 10.17
CA THR A 95 10.97 14.89 9.49
C THR A 95 10.46 16.33 9.30
N ALA A 96 10.66 17.23 10.26
CA ALA A 96 10.22 18.62 10.15
C ALA A 96 10.85 19.34 8.94
N GLN A 97 12.10 19.01 8.58
CA GLN A 97 12.78 19.60 7.43
C GLN A 97 12.07 19.25 6.11
N VAL A 98 11.75 17.97 5.90
CA VAL A 98 11.03 17.51 4.70
C VAL A 98 9.61 18.09 4.67
N ALA A 99 8.94 18.13 5.82
CA ALA A 99 7.59 18.68 5.92
C ALA A 99 7.55 20.16 5.52
N TRP A 100 8.53 20.95 5.98
CA TRP A 100 8.66 22.36 5.61
C TRP A 100 8.91 22.53 4.10
N LEU A 101 9.82 21.76 3.52
CA LEU A 101 10.14 21.82 2.09
C LEU A 101 8.93 21.47 1.21
N ALA A 102 8.16 20.46 1.61
CA ALA A 102 6.95 20.02 0.92
C ALA A 102 5.79 21.03 1.05
N ALA A 103 5.68 21.72 2.19
CA ALA A 103 4.65 22.71 2.45
C ALA A 103 4.97 24.11 1.92
N ALA A 104 6.23 24.41 1.62
CA ALA A 104 6.64 25.76 1.21
C ALA A 104 5.83 26.28 0.01
N GLY A 105 5.33 27.51 0.12
CA GLY A 105 4.52 28.16 -0.91
C GLY A 105 3.11 27.58 -1.11
N VAL A 106 2.62 26.71 -0.22
CA VAL A 106 1.23 26.23 -0.22
C VAL A 106 0.50 26.74 1.02
N PRO A 107 -0.60 27.50 0.86
CA PRO A 107 -1.40 27.90 1.99
C PRO A 107 -2.14 26.70 2.57
N PHE A 108 -1.94 26.43 3.86
CA PHE A 108 -2.70 25.39 4.57
C PHE A 108 -4.11 25.90 4.89
N LYS A 109 -5.12 25.12 4.50
CA LYS A 109 -6.52 25.37 4.85
C LYS A 109 -6.93 24.42 5.97
N PRO A 110 -7.52 24.91 7.07
CA PRO A 110 -8.09 24.04 8.10
C PRO A 110 -9.06 23.02 7.49
N GLY A 111 -8.93 21.75 7.87
CA GLY A 111 -9.72 20.64 7.33
C GLY A 111 -9.18 20.02 6.03
N ALA A 112 -8.22 20.65 5.35
CA ALA A 112 -7.52 20.04 4.22
C ALA A 112 -6.41 19.09 4.70
N ILE A 113 -6.04 18.13 3.82
CA ILE A 113 -4.87 17.28 4.05
C ILE A 113 -3.62 18.16 4.04
N HIS A 114 -2.72 17.93 4.99
CA HIS A 114 -1.47 18.70 5.08
C HIS A 114 -0.62 18.52 3.80
N PRO A 115 -0.02 19.59 3.24
CA PRO A 115 0.73 19.50 1.99
C PRO A 115 1.91 18.50 2.00
N ALA A 116 2.44 18.17 3.17
CA ALA A 116 3.52 17.19 3.31
C ALA A 116 3.05 15.73 3.28
N THR A 117 1.76 15.45 3.54
CA THR A 117 1.24 14.07 3.70
C THR A 117 1.56 13.19 2.49
N LYS A 118 1.37 13.69 1.28
CA LYS A 118 1.66 12.94 0.04
C LYS A 118 3.15 12.67 -0.16
N THR A 119 4.01 13.60 0.24
CA THR A 119 5.47 13.42 0.16
C THR A 119 5.93 12.36 1.17
N PHE A 120 5.40 12.39 2.39
CA PHE A 120 5.70 11.37 3.41
C PHE A 120 5.21 9.99 3.00
N GLN A 121 3.99 9.89 2.47
CA GLN A 121 3.48 8.65 1.87
C GLN A 121 4.43 8.13 0.79
N ALA A 122 4.88 8.98 -0.12
CA ALA A 122 5.76 8.59 -1.21
C ALA A 122 7.12 8.05 -0.72
N LEU A 123 7.75 8.76 0.21
CA LEU A 123 9.02 8.33 0.79
C LEU A 123 8.87 7.02 1.56
N ARG A 124 7.80 6.87 2.35
CA ARG A 124 7.50 5.64 3.08
C ARG A 124 7.35 4.44 2.14
N ILE A 125 6.55 4.59 1.09
CA ILE A 125 6.34 3.56 0.07
C ILE A 125 7.67 3.17 -0.58
N ALA A 126 8.47 4.16 -0.99
CA ALA A 126 9.75 3.92 -1.66
C ALA A 126 10.77 3.20 -0.76
N VAL A 127 10.89 3.64 0.50
CA VAL A 127 11.82 3.05 1.49
C VAL A 127 11.48 1.60 1.80
N ASN A 128 10.20 1.25 1.84
CA ASN A 128 9.75 -0.08 2.26
C ASN A 128 9.36 -1.00 1.11
N HIS A 129 9.45 -0.53 -0.14
CA HIS A 129 8.99 -1.25 -1.34
C HIS A 129 7.56 -1.80 -1.17
N GLU A 130 6.68 -0.98 -0.59
CA GLU A 130 5.37 -1.44 -0.09
C GLU A 130 4.48 -1.98 -1.20
N LEU A 131 4.48 -1.32 -2.36
CA LEU A 131 3.64 -1.70 -3.49
C LEU A 131 4.16 -2.95 -4.18
N GLU A 132 5.47 -3.05 -4.36
CA GLU A 132 6.14 -4.20 -4.96
C GLU A 132 5.90 -5.45 -4.11
N ARG A 133 6.07 -5.33 -2.78
CA ARG A 133 5.76 -6.42 -1.84
C ARG A 133 4.29 -6.84 -1.87
N LEU A 134 3.37 -5.88 -2.03
CA LEU A 134 1.95 -6.18 -2.18
C LEU A 134 1.68 -6.95 -3.47
N GLU A 135 2.24 -6.51 -4.60
CA GLU A 135 2.11 -7.19 -5.89
C GLU A 135 2.67 -8.62 -5.86
N GLU A 136 3.75 -8.86 -5.12
CA GLU A 136 4.34 -10.19 -4.91
C GLU A 136 3.53 -11.07 -3.94
N ALA A 137 2.94 -10.48 -2.89
CA ALA A 137 2.22 -11.22 -1.86
C ALA A 137 0.85 -11.71 -2.34
N LEU A 138 0.14 -10.94 -3.17
CA LEU A 138 -1.23 -11.26 -3.60
C LEU A 138 -1.36 -12.62 -4.31
N PRO A 139 -0.52 -12.98 -5.29
CA PRO A 139 -0.53 -14.31 -5.90
C PRO A 139 -0.24 -15.42 -4.88
N GLN A 140 0.75 -15.21 -4.00
CA GLN A 140 1.11 -16.21 -2.97
C GLN A 140 -0.04 -16.46 -2.00
N MET A 141 -0.74 -15.40 -1.58
CA MET A 141 -1.94 -15.52 -0.73
C MET A 141 -3.03 -16.34 -1.42
N LEU A 142 -3.24 -16.10 -2.72
CA LEU A 142 -4.21 -16.83 -3.50
C LEU A 142 -3.83 -18.31 -3.66
N ASP A 143 -2.56 -18.60 -3.92
CA ASP A 143 -2.04 -19.96 -4.05
C ASP A 143 -2.18 -20.74 -2.74
N VAL A 144 -1.86 -20.13 -1.60
CA VAL A 144 -2.05 -20.71 -0.28
C VAL A 144 -3.53 -21.01 0.01
N LEU A 145 -4.43 -20.07 -0.29
CA LEU A 145 -5.88 -20.27 -0.12
C LEU A 145 -6.43 -21.34 -1.08
N SER A 146 -5.80 -21.52 -2.23
CA SER A 146 -6.18 -22.52 -3.25
C SER A 146 -5.55 -23.89 -3.02
N ALA A 147 -4.48 -23.99 -2.21
CA ALA A 147 -3.65 -25.18 -2.07
C ALA A 147 -4.40 -26.40 -1.51
N ARG A 148 -5.52 -26.19 -0.81
CA ARG A 148 -6.48 -27.26 -0.55
C ARG A 148 -7.59 -27.25 -1.58
N GLY A 149 -7.36 -28.00 -2.65
CA GLY A 149 -8.43 -28.49 -3.50
C GLY A 149 -9.26 -29.55 -2.78
N ARG A 150 -10.58 -29.44 -2.93
CA ARG A 150 -11.44 -30.57 -3.31
C ARG A 150 -11.53 -31.75 -2.33
N ASP A 151 -11.67 -31.51 -1.03
CA ASP A 151 -12.40 -32.50 -0.23
C ASP A 151 -13.90 -32.16 -0.32
N GLU A 152 -14.49 -32.49 -1.48
CA GLU A 152 -15.92 -32.31 -1.78
C GLU A 152 -16.82 -33.02 -0.76
N THR A 153 -16.22 -33.93 0.02
CA THR A 153 -16.85 -34.76 1.03
C THR A 153 -17.14 -34.07 2.36
N ASP A 154 -16.64 -32.85 2.62
CA ASP A 154 -16.68 -32.27 3.98
C ASP A 154 -17.58 -31.02 4.15
N GLY A 155 -18.35 -30.61 3.12
CA GLY A 155 -19.30 -29.49 3.23
C GLY A 155 -18.67 -28.14 3.64
N ARG A 156 -17.35 -27.98 3.48
CA ARG A 156 -16.58 -26.82 3.97
C ARG A 156 -16.67 -25.61 3.03
N GLN A 157 -16.73 -24.43 3.64
CA GLN A 157 -16.87 -23.14 2.95
C GLN A 157 -15.63 -22.79 2.13
N ALA A 158 -15.85 -22.08 1.02
CA ALA A 158 -14.78 -21.50 0.19
C ALA A 158 -13.88 -20.56 1.02
N GLY A 159 -12.57 -20.66 0.81
CA GLY A 159 -11.60 -19.78 1.45
C GLY A 159 -11.85 -18.31 1.11
N ARG A 160 -11.57 -17.38 2.03
CA ARG A 160 -11.78 -15.95 1.84
C ARG A 160 -10.48 -15.15 1.92
N MET A 161 -10.39 -14.14 1.06
CA MET A 161 -9.35 -13.13 1.08
C MET A 161 -10.00 -11.78 1.38
N VAL A 162 -9.57 -11.13 2.46
CA VAL A 162 -10.03 -9.80 2.88
C VAL A 162 -8.82 -8.89 2.97
N ILE A 163 -8.87 -7.75 2.30
CA ILE A 163 -7.76 -6.80 2.27
C ILE A 163 -8.30 -5.40 2.56
N ILE A 164 -7.67 -4.70 3.51
CA ILE A 164 -7.96 -3.32 3.85
C ILE A 164 -6.79 -2.47 3.35
N SER A 165 -7.08 -1.42 2.60
CA SER A 165 -6.10 -0.49 2.03
C SER A 165 -6.39 0.93 2.49
N PHE A 166 -5.38 1.80 2.62
CA PHE A 166 -5.55 3.15 3.15
C PHE A 166 -5.21 4.24 2.15
N HIS A 167 -4.65 3.88 0.99
CA HIS A 167 -4.48 4.81 -0.10
C HIS A 167 -4.87 4.23 -1.47
N SER A 168 -4.99 5.14 -2.44
CA SER A 168 -5.42 4.88 -3.81
C SER A 168 -4.57 3.82 -4.53
N LEU A 169 -3.24 3.86 -4.36
CA LEU A 169 -2.32 2.95 -5.03
C LEU A 169 -2.48 1.49 -4.57
N GLU A 170 -2.52 1.24 -3.26
CA GLU A 170 -2.83 -0.08 -2.69
C GLU A 170 -4.18 -0.60 -3.17
N ASP A 171 -5.24 0.22 -3.00
CA ASP A 171 -6.61 -0.13 -3.42
C ASP A 171 -6.67 -0.47 -4.91
N ARG A 172 -5.91 0.25 -5.74
CA ARG A 172 -5.83 -0.01 -7.19
C ARG A 172 -5.18 -1.36 -7.47
N ILE A 173 -4.05 -1.69 -6.86
CA ILE A 173 -3.36 -2.97 -7.02
C ILE A 173 -4.28 -4.13 -6.60
N VAL A 174 -4.88 -4.04 -5.41
CA VAL A 174 -5.81 -5.06 -4.90
C VAL A 174 -7.02 -5.23 -5.81
N LYS A 175 -7.62 -4.11 -6.25
CA LYS A 175 -8.77 -4.11 -7.17
C LYS A 175 -8.42 -4.76 -8.51
N GLU A 176 -7.27 -4.40 -9.09
CA GLU A 176 -6.83 -4.92 -10.39
C GLU A 176 -6.51 -6.41 -10.30
N PHE A 177 -5.81 -6.85 -9.25
CA PHE A 177 -5.55 -8.25 -8.96
C PHE A 177 -6.85 -9.04 -8.80
N MET A 178 -7.73 -8.65 -7.88
CA MET A 178 -8.99 -9.38 -7.64
C MET A 178 -9.88 -9.42 -8.90
N ARG A 179 -9.93 -8.34 -9.68
CA ARG A 179 -10.69 -8.32 -10.95
C ARG A 179 -10.09 -9.22 -12.02
N ARG A 180 -8.77 -9.33 -12.09
CA ARG A 180 -8.08 -10.23 -13.02
C ARG A 180 -8.41 -11.67 -12.66
N GLU A 181 -8.23 -12.03 -11.39
CA GLU A 181 -8.44 -13.40 -10.87
C GLU A 181 -9.93 -13.79 -10.83
N ALA A 182 -10.86 -12.84 -10.97
CA ALA A 182 -12.28 -13.10 -11.10
C ALA A 182 -12.79 -13.25 -12.54
N ARG A 183 -11.91 -13.22 -13.55
CA ARG A 183 -12.29 -13.37 -14.97
C ARG A 183 -11.87 -14.74 -15.51
N ASP A 184 -12.71 -15.33 -16.35
CA ASP A 184 -12.36 -16.53 -17.11
C ASP A 184 -11.47 -16.27 -18.33
N CYS A 185 -11.23 -15.00 -18.69
CA CYS A 185 -10.39 -14.64 -19.81
C CYS A 185 -9.78 -13.27 -19.60
N ILE A 186 -8.48 -13.17 -19.91
CA ILE A 186 -7.71 -11.91 -19.88
C ILE A 186 -7.15 -11.55 -21.25
N CYS A 187 -7.58 -12.24 -22.32
CA CYS A 187 -7.18 -11.91 -23.68
C CYS A 187 -7.67 -10.49 -24.05
N PRO A 188 -6.94 -9.77 -24.92
CA PRO A 188 -7.43 -8.53 -25.49
C PRO A 188 -8.79 -8.70 -26.19
N PRO A 189 -9.67 -7.68 -26.19
CA PRO A 189 -11.02 -7.79 -26.76
C PRO A 189 -11.08 -8.14 -28.26
N HIS A 190 -9.99 -7.90 -29.01
CA HIS A 190 -9.91 -8.21 -30.44
C HIS A 190 -9.58 -9.69 -30.71
N VAL A 191 -9.29 -10.49 -29.68
CA VAL A 191 -9.03 -11.92 -29.84
C VAL A 191 -10.37 -12.68 -29.76
N PRO A 192 -10.84 -13.32 -30.85
CA PRO A 192 -12.20 -13.86 -30.93
C PRO A 192 -12.40 -15.15 -30.11
N VAL A 193 -11.33 -15.87 -29.79
CA VAL A 193 -11.36 -17.11 -29.00
C VAL A 193 -10.28 -17.06 -27.92
N CYS A 194 -10.60 -17.50 -26.71
CA CYS A 194 -9.63 -17.49 -25.61
C CYS A 194 -8.40 -18.36 -25.93
N VAL A 195 -7.21 -17.75 -25.87
CA VAL A 195 -5.91 -18.43 -26.01
C VAL A 195 -5.05 -18.35 -24.76
N CYS A 196 -5.47 -17.59 -23.74
CA CYS A 196 -4.69 -17.38 -22.51
C CYS A 196 -4.83 -18.52 -21.49
N GLY A 197 -5.83 -19.40 -21.63
CA GLY A 197 -6.08 -20.50 -20.69
C GLY A 197 -6.45 -20.06 -19.26
N HIS A 198 -6.64 -18.76 -19.02
CA HIS A 198 -6.99 -18.22 -17.72
C HIS A 198 -8.36 -18.76 -17.28
N LYS A 199 -8.56 -18.94 -15.97
CA LYS A 199 -9.83 -19.33 -15.35
C LYS A 199 -10.03 -18.51 -14.09
N ALA A 200 -11.28 -18.15 -13.80
CA ALA A 200 -11.56 -17.42 -12.57
C ALA A 200 -11.20 -18.28 -11.35
N ARG A 201 -10.32 -17.74 -10.50
CA ARG A 201 -9.93 -18.31 -9.20
C ARG A 201 -10.66 -17.63 -8.05
N LEU A 202 -11.21 -16.44 -8.28
CA LEU A 202 -11.91 -15.64 -7.28
C LEU A 202 -13.34 -15.28 -7.69
N ARG A 203 -14.24 -15.24 -6.70
CA ARG A 203 -15.55 -14.59 -6.78
C ARG A 203 -15.52 -13.34 -5.91
N LEU A 204 -15.77 -12.18 -6.50
CA LEU A 204 -15.78 -10.91 -5.77
C LEU A 204 -16.98 -10.85 -4.83
N LEU A 205 -16.74 -10.64 -3.53
CA LEU A 205 -17.78 -10.39 -2.54
C LEU A 205 -18.11 -8.90 -2.43
N THR A 206 -17.13 -8.04 -2.69
CA THR A 206 -17.30 -6.57 -2.64
C THR A 206 -16.87 -5.93 -3.98
N PRO A 207 -17.78 -5.81 -4.97
CA PRO A 207 -17.46 -5.18 -6.26
C PRO A 207 -17.01 -3.72 -6.12
N LYS A 208 -17.59 -3.01 -5.15
CA LYS A 208 -17.15 -1.70 -4.65
C LYS A 208 -16.49 -1.90 -3.29
N PRO A 209 -15.44 -1.14 -2.95
CA PRO A 209 -14.82 -1.25 -1.63
C PRO A 209 -15.83 -0.86 -0.56
N VAL A 210 -15.81 -1.58 0.56
CA VAL A 210 -16.52 -1.16 1.78
C VAL A 210 -15.69 -0.07 2.45
N ILE A 211 -16.33 1.03 2.79
CA ILE A 211 -15.70 2.20 3.41
C ILE A 211 -16.25 2.38 4.83
N PRO A 212 -15.48 3.00 5.74
CA PRO A 212 -15.94 3.26 7.11
C PRO A 212 -17.18 4.17 7.11
N THR A 213 -18.00 4.05 8.15
CA THR A 213 -19.12 4.99 8.37
C THR A 213 -18.62 6.31 8.97
N SER A 214 -19.47 7.33 8.94
CA SER A 214 -19.15 8.62 9.57
C SER A 214 -18.88 8.48 11.07
N GLU A 215 -19.63 7.63 11.77
CA GLU A 215 -19.44 7.34 13.19
C GLU A 215 -18.08 6.67 13.46
N GLU A 216 -17.69 5.72 12.60
CA GLU A 216 -16.38 5.06 12.69
C GLU A 216 -15.24 6.05 12.47
N VAL A 217 -15.37 6.97 11.50
CA VAL A 217 -14.35 7.99 11.24
C VAL A 217 -14.23 9.00 12.39
N ILE A 218 -15.34 9.34 13.05
CA ILE A 218 -15.32 10.20 14.25
C ILE A 218 -14.60 9.49 15.40
N ALA A 219 -14.90 8.21 15.64
CA ALA A 219 -14.28 7.41 16.70
C ALA A 219 -12.80 7.10 16.39
N ASN A 220 -12.47 6.90 15.12
CA ASN A 220 -11.13 6.58 14.64
C ASN A 220 -10.82 7.35 13.36
N PRO A 221 -10.24 8.57 13.46
CA PRO A 221 -9.87 9.36 12.29
C PRO A 221 -8.90 8.67 11.31
N ARG A 222 -8.15 7.65 11.76
CA ARG A 222 -7.25 6.86 10.92
C ARG A 222 -8.00 5.96 9.95
N ALA A 223 -9.23 5.55 10.29
CA ALA A 223 -10.07 4.73 9.43
C ALA A 223 -10.56 5.49 8.20
N ARG A 224 -10.55 6.84 8.20
CA ARG A 224 -11.12 7.70 7.15
C ARG A 224 -10.82 7.27 5.70
N SER A 225 -9.61 6.77 5.44
CA SER A 225 -9.18 6.39 4.09
C SER A 225 -9.25 4.88 3.83
N ALA A 226 -9.70 4.10 4.81
CA ALA A 226 -9.78 2.64 4.73
C ALA A 226 -10.77 2.20 3.66
N LYS A 227 -10.35 1.21 2.88
CA LYS A 227 -11.11 0.56 1.83
C LYS A 227 -10.92 -0.93 1.93
N LEU A 228 -11.99 -1.63 2.32
CA LEU A 228 -12.01 -3.08 2.41
C LEU A 228 -12.47 -3.70 1.09
N ARG A 229 -11.73 -4.70 0.63
CA ARG A 229 -12.11 -5.58 -0.47
C ARG A 229 -12.08 -7.02 -0.03
N ALA A 230 -13.12 -7.76 -0.39
CA ALA A 230 -13.25 -9.19 -0.11
C ALA A 230 -13.55 -9.98 -1.38
N ALA A 231 -12.94 -11.15 -1.47
CA ALA A 231 -13.20 -12.17 -2.46
C ALA A 231 -13.16 -13.55 -1.81
N GLU A 232 -13.82 -14.52 -2.41
CA GLU A 232 -13.72 -15.92 -2.03
C GLU A 232 -13.17 -16.76 -3.18
N ILE A 233 -12.54 -17.88 -2.84
CA ILE A 233 -12.00 -18.83 -3.81
C ILE A 233 -13.14 -19.49 -4.57
N VAL A 234 -13.01 -19.57 -5.90
CA VAL A 234 -13.90 -20.39 -6.73
C VAL A 234 -13.43 -21.84 -6.62
N VAL A 235 -14.28 -22.69 -6.06
CA VAL A 235 -14.06 -24.14 -6.08
C VAL A 235 -14.59 -24.63 -7.43
N SER A 236 -13.69 -24.88 -8.38
CA SER A 236 -14.08 -25.53 -9.64
C SER A 236 -14.44 -26.98 -9.34
N SER A 237 -15.70 -27.35 -9.62
CA SER A 237 -16.13 -28.75 -9.78
C SER A 237 -15.27 -29.41 -10.86
#